data_AF-A0A4R8W283-F1
#
_entry.id   AF-A0A4R8W283-F1
#
_cell.length_a   1.000
_cell.length_b   1.000
_cell.length_c   1.000
_cell.angle_alpha   90.00
_cell.angle_beta   90.00
_cell.angle_gamma   90.00
#
_symmetry.space_group_name_H-M   'P 1'
#
loop_
_entity.id
_entity.type
_entity.pdbx_description
1 polymer ?
#
loop_
_entity_poly.entity_id
_entity_poly.type
_entity_poly.pdbx_seq_one_letter_code
_entity_poly.pdbx_strand_id
1 'polypeptide(L)'
;MTTSTLDWPLWSTTARLVVNDPARLIEARAVTDAVLAEIETAASRFRPDSELAARSAEFASGAEVSDTLHIDWTRFDGRGLCTEILPELLTRDDWGFPLAPRHGSDVPVPDRLVDAAVEAVALCPRLALSLLQDQGRPGP
;
A
#
# COMPACT_ATOMS: atom_id res chain seq x y z
N MET A 1 -12.56 30.22 12.19
CA MET A 1 -12.81 28.76 12.07
C MET A 1 -12.19 28.12 13.30
N THR A 2 -13.00 27.53 14.17
CA THR A 2 -12.52 26.99 15.45
C THR A 2 -12.33 25.49 15.30
N THR A 3 -11.11 25.01 15.38
CA THR A 3 -10.82 23.57 15.31
C THR A 3 -10.87 22.94 16.69
N SER A 4 -11.30 21.68 16.77
CA SER A 4 -11.21 20.84 17.96
C SER A 4 -10.45 19.57 17.65
N THR A 5 -9.71 19.06 18.63
CA THR A 5 -8.79 17.92 18.45
C THR A 5 -8.98 16.92 19.58
N LEU A 6 -8.93 15.63 19.23
CA LEU A 6 -8.92 14.52 20.18
C LEU A 6 -7.80 13.55 19.81
N ASP A 7 -6.99 13.19 20.80
CA ASP A 7 -5.91 12.22 20.67
C ASP A 7 -6.21 10.99 21.53
N TRP A 8 -5.94 9.79 21.03
CA TRP A 8 -6.06 8.55 21.81
C TRP A 8 -5.09 7.48 21.33
N PRO A 9 -4.69 6.54 22.19
CA PRO A 9 -3.91 5.37 21.78
C PRO A 9 -4.73 4.49 20.82
N LEU A 10 -4.11 4.07 19.71
CA LEU A 10 -4.68 3.14 18.75
C LEU A 10 -3.58 2.20 18.25
N TRP A 11 -3.77 0.90 18.47
CA TRP A 11 -2.77 -0.12 18.18
C TRP A 11 -1.42 0.20 18.85
N SER A 12 -0.33 0.24 18.07
CA SER A 12 1.02 0.60 18.55
C SER A 12 1.33 2.10 18.45
N THR A 13 0.34 2.95 18.11
CA THR A 13 0.54 4.38 17.87
C THR A 13 -0.55 5.24 18.51
N THR A 14 -0.52 6.55 18.26
CA THR A 14 -1.55 7.51 18.68
C THR A 14 -2.35 7.94 17.46
N ALA A 15 -3.68 7.82 17.55
CA ALA A 15 -4.60 8.39 16.59
C ALA A 15 -4.98 9.82 17.00
N ARG A 16 -5.13 10.69 16.01
CA ARG A 16 -5.59 12.07 16.16
C ARG A 16 -6.78 12.32 15.26
N LEU A 17 -7.88 12.80 15.83
CA LEU A 17 -9.04 13.31 15.11
C LEU A 17 -9.10 14.82 15.26
N VAL A 18 -9.11 15.53 14.13
CA VAL A 18 -9.27 16.99 14.09
C VAL A 18 -10.54 17.31 13.34
N VAL A 19 -11.40 18.14 13.95
CA VAL A 19 -12.62 18.64 13.34
C VAL A 19 -12.61 20.17 13.31
N ASN A 20 -13.25 20.73 12.30
CA ASN A 20 -13.37 22.17 12.04
C ASN A 20 -14.66 22.78 12.62
N ASP A 21 -15.54 21.94 13.16
CA ASP A 21 -16.67 22.30 14.02
C ASP A 21 -16.59 21.49 15.33
N PRO A 22 -16.33 22.12 16.48
CA PRO A 22 -16.22 21.42 17.76
C PRO A 22 -17.47 20.62 18.15
N ALA A 23 -18.66 21.03 17.70
CA ALA A 23 -19.91 20.33 18.00
C ALA A 23 -19.98 18.93 17.36
N ARG A 24 -19.19 18.69 16.30
CA ARG A 24 -19.16 17.41 15.58
C ARG A 24 -18.17 16.40 16.15
N LEU A 25 -17.36 16.77 17.14
CA LEU A 25 -16.28 15.90 17.62
C LEU A 25 -16.79 14.54 18.10
N ILE A 26 -17.92 14.50 18.80
CA ILE A 26 -18.52 13.26 19.32
C ILE A 26 -19.01 12.37 18.18
N GLU A 27 -19.74 12.93 17.22
CA GLU A 27 -20.23 12.21 16.04
C GLU A 27 -19.07 11.67 15.20
N ALA A 28 -18.08 12.52 14.91
CA ALA A 28 -16.89 12.14 14.16
C ALA A 28 -16.08 11.05 14.86
N ARG A 29 -16.00 11.10 16.20
CA ARG A 29 -15.37 10.06 17.01
C ARG A 29 -16.14 8.74 16.90
N ALA A 30 -17.47 8.76 16.97
CA ALA A 30 -18.28 7.56 16.83
C ALA A 30 -18.13 6.90 15.44
N VAL A 31 -18.08 7.71 14.37
CA VAL A 31 -17.81 7.20 13.01
C VAL A 31 -16.41 6.57 12.94
N THR A 32 -15.41 7.22 13.54
CA THR A 32 -14.05 6.69 13.58
C THR A 32 -13.99 5.38 14.36
N ASP A 33 -14.64 5.31 15.52
CA ASP A 33 -14.69 4.08 16.33
C ASP A 33 -15.39 2.93 15.59
N ALA A 34 -16.46 3.21 14.82
CA ALA A 34 -17.13 2.21 14.00
C ALA A 34 -16.22 1.63 12.92
N VAL A 35 -15.53 2.49 12.15
CA VAL A 35 -14.58 2.05 11.12
C VAL A 35 -13.41 1.27 11.73
N LEU A 36 -12.89 1.73 12.88
CA LEU A 36 -11.83 1.01 13.58
C LEU A 36 -12.30 -0.35 14.09
N ALA A 37 -13.55 -0.47 14.55
CA ALA A 37 -14.13 -1.74 14.95
C ALA A 37 -14.25 -2.71 13.76
N GLU A 38 -14.68 -2.24 12.59
CA GLU A 38 -14.70 -3.04 11.37
C GLU A 38 -13.29 -3.54 10.99
N ILE A 39 -12.28 -2.67 11.09
CA ILE A 39 -10.88 -3.05 10.85
C ILE A 39 -10.41 -4.10 11.86
N GLU A 40 -10.76 -3.97 13.14
CA GLU A 40 -10.41 -4.97 14.16
C GLU A 40 -11.08 -6.33 13.89
N THR A 41 -12.36 -6.33 13.50
CA THR A 41 -13.09 -7.54 13.13
C THR A 41 -12.49 -8.20 11.89
N ALA A 42 -12.09 -7.44 10.88
CA ALA A 42 -11.50 -7.98 9.67
C ALA A 42 -10.05 -8.45 9.88
N ALA A 43 -9.21 -7.61 10.48
CA ALA A 43 -7.76 -7.69 10.31
C ALA A 43 -6.94 -7.82 11.60
N SER A 44 -7.57 -7.90 12.77
CA SER A 44 -6.79 -7.94 14.02
C SER A 44 -6.13 -9.30 14.25
N ARG A 45 -4.81 -9.39 14.06
CA ARG A 45 -4.05 -10.63 14.36
C ARG A 45 -4.03 -11.02 15.85
N PHE A 46 -4.41 -10.11 16.73
CA PHE A 46 -4.36 -10.30 18.19
C PHE A 46 -5.70 -10.75 18.77
N ARG A 47 -6.79 -10.58 18.00
CA ARG A 47 -8.11 -11.02 18.39
C ARG A 47 -8.41 -12.39 17.77
N PRO A 48 -8.81 -13.40 18.55
CA PRO A 48 -9.07 -14.74 18.04
C PRO A 48 -10.33 -14.83 17.16
N ASP A 49 -11.22 -13.84 17.25
CA ASP A 49 -12.49 -13.76 16.51
C ASP A 49 -12.39 -12.92 15.23
N SER A 50 -11.21 -12.41 14.86
CA SER A 50 -11.04 -11.68 13.61
C SER A 50 -10.95 -12.61 12.40
N GLU A 51 -11.30 -12.12 11.21
CA GLU A 51 -11.20 -12.91 9.98
C GLU A 51 -9.76 -13.36 9.72
N LEU A 52 -8.76 -12.46 9.85
CA LEU A 52 -7.36 -12.82 9.67
C LEU A 52 -6.87 -13.86 10.69
N ALA A 53 -7.24 -13.76 11.97
CA ALA A 53 -6.84 -14.74 12.96
C ALA A 53 -7.50 -16.10 12.74
N ALA A 54 -8.80 -16.11 12.42
CA ALA A 54 -9.56 -17.31 12.14
C ALA A 54 -9.01 -18.08 10.92
N ARG A 55 -8.51 -17.35 9.91
CA ARG A 55 -7.97 -17.92 8.67
C ARG A 55 -6.45 -18.05 8.68
N SER A 56 -5.78 -17.73 9.78
CA SER A 56 -4.32 -17.79 9.87
C SER A 56 -3.72 -19.15 9.52
N ALA A 57 -4.43 -20.24 9.84
CA ALA A 57 -4.03 -21.60 9.47
C ALA A 57 -4.08 -21.86 7.95
N GLU A 58 -4.99 -21.20 7.22
CA GLU A 58 -5.06 -21.28 5.75
C GLU A 58 -3.83 -20.66 5.09
N PHE A 59 -3.18 -19.71 5.78
CA PHE A 59 -2.00 -18.99 5.30
C PHE A 59 -0.71 -19.42 6.01
N ALA A 60 -0.70 -20.58 6.69
CA ALA A 60 0.45 -21.04 7.47
C ALA A 60 1.71 -21.27 6.60
N SER A 61 1.53 -21.56 5.32
CA SER A 61 2.60 -21.69 4.32
C SER A 61 2.89 -20.41 3.54
N GLY A 62 2.29 -19.27 3.93
CA GLY A 62 2.24 -18.06 3.12
C GLY A 62 0.98 -17.99 2.25
N ALA A 63 0.71 -16.80 1.71
CA ALA A 63 -0.39 -16.53 0.79
C ALA A 63 0.19 -15.87 -0.47
N GLU A 64 -0.24 -16.28 -1.66
CA GLU A 64 0.11 -15.51 -2.86
C GLU A 64 -0.65 -14.18 -2.82
N VAL A 65 0.11 -13.08 -2.93
CA VAL A 65 -0.41 -11.73 -3.12
C VAL A 65 0.09 -11.19 -4.46
N SER A 66 -0.54 -10.12 -4.95
CA SER A 66 -0.14 -9.47 -6.19
C SER A 66 1.35 -9.08 -6.17
N ASP A 67 2.03 -9.30 -7.29
CA ASP A 67 3.40 -8.86 -7.49
C ASP A 67 3.53 -7.36 -7.22
N THR A 68 4.65 -6.94 -6.65
CA THR A 68 4.92 -5.53 -6.35
C THR A 68 6.09 -5.04 -7.20
N LEU A 69 5.89 -3.96 -7.94
CA LEU A 69 6.96 -3.26 -8.63
C LEU A 69 7.64 -2.30 -7.65
N HIS A 70 8.91 -2.55 -7.37
CA HIS A 70 9.77 -1.68 -6.55
C HIS A 70 10.57 -0.72 -7.43
N ILE A 71 10.61 0.56 -7.02
CA ILE A 71 11.33 1.65 -7.67
C ILE A 71 12.45 2.14 -6.73
N ASP A 72 13.70 1.92 -7.14
CA ASP A 72 14.90 2.51 -6.52
C ASP A 72 15.26 3.83 -7.20
N TRP A 73 14.74 4.91 -6.63
CA TRP A 73 14.95 6.29 -7.07
C TRP A 73 16.43 6.69 -7.11
N THR A 74 17.26 6.11 -6.26
CA THR A 74 18.70 6.46 -6.18
C THR A 74 19.49 5.96 -7.38
N ARG A 75 18.95 4.94 -8.06
CA ARG A 75 19.55 4.35 -9.27
C ARG A 75 18.95 4.91 -10.54
N PHE A 76 17.79 5.57 -10.48
CA PHE A 76 17.09 6.09 -11.64
C PHE A 76 17.81 7.32 -12.23
N ASP A 77 17.93 7.39 -13.56
CA ASP A 77 18.63 8.47 -14.28
C ASP A 77 17.73 9.28 -15.24
N GLY A 78 16.41 9.16 -15.12
CA GLY A 78 15.46 10.01 -15.86
C GLY A 78 15.11 9.56 -17.29
N ARG A 79 15.45 8.32 -17.68
CA ARG A 79 15.18 7.80 -19.04
C ARG A 79 13.68 7.62 -19.35
N GLY A 80 12.89 7.31 -18.33
CA GLY A 80 11.42 7.32 -18.39
C GLY A 80 10.75 6.32 -19.34
N LEU A 81 11.44 5.28 -19.81
CA LEU A 81 10.83 4.22 -20.63
C LEU A 81 9.76 3.43 -19.85
N CYS A 82 9.93 3.28 -18.53
CA CYS A 82 8.96 2.61 -17.67
C CYS A 82 7.61 3.31 -17.61
N THR A 83 7.53 4.64 -17.77
CA THR A 83 6.25 5.36 -17.80
C THR A 83 5.51 5.16 -19.13
N GLU A 84 6.23 4.77 -20.19
CA GLU A 84 5.62 4.39 -21.48
C GLU A 84 5.12 2.96 -21.48
N ILE A 85 5.82 2.05 -20.79
CA ILE A 85 5.44 0.63 -20.68
C ILE A 85 4.32 0.43 -19.65
N LEU A 86 4.33 1.20 -18.55
CA LEU A 86 3.37 1.10 -17.46
C LEU A 86 2.60 2.42 -17.20
N PRO A 87 1.93 2.99 -18.21
CA PRO A 87 1.24 4.27 -18.07
C PRO A 87 0.06 4.22 -17.09
N GLU A 88 -0.49 3.04 -16.79
CA GLU A 88 -1.55 2.86 -15.81
C GLU A 88 -1.06 2.92 -14.36
N LEU A 89 0.23 2.62 -14.12
CA LEU A 89 0.81 2.57 -12.78
C LEU A 89 1.72 3.78 -12.50
N LEU A 90 2.43 4.25 -13.53
CA LEU A 90 3.48 5.25 -13.40
C LEU A 90 3.19 6.46 -14.27
N THR A 91 3.39 7.63 -13.69
CA THR A 91 3.49 8.90 -14.41
C THR A 91 4.91 9.44 -14.28
N ARG A 92 5.18 10.60 -14.88
CA ARG A 92 6.47 11.28 -14.79
C ARG A 92 6.30 12.57 -14.01
N ASP A 93 7.21 12.83 -13.07
CA ASP A 93 7.27 14.12 -12.38
C ASP A 93 7.96 15.20 -13.23
N ASP A 94 8.01 16.42 -12.69
CA ASP A 94 8.63 17.57 -13.35
C ASP A 94 10.15 17.41 -13.57
N TRP A 95 10.79 16.45 -12.89
CA TRP A 95 12.23 16.14 -13.02
C TRP A 95 12.52 14.93 -13.90
N GLY A 96 11.48 14.27 -14.41
CA GLY A 96 11.63 13.10 -15.28
C GLY A 96 11.66 11.75 -14.57
N PHE A 97 11.43 11.70 -13.26
CA PHE A 97 11.40 10.46 -12.47
C PHE A 97 10.00 9.82 -12.49
N PRO A 98 9.92 8.47 -12.42
CA PRO A 98 8.66 7.76 -12.39
C PRO A 98 7.99 7.97 -11.05
N LEU A 99 6.74 8.41 -11.06
CA LEU A 99 5.93 8.61 -9.87
C LEU A 99 4.72 7.69 -9.93
N ALA A 100 4.43 6.98 -8.84
CA ALA A 100 3.20 6.22 -8.70
C ALA A 100 2.16 7.07 -7.94
N PRO A 101 1.10 7.59 -8.59
CA PRO A 101 0.24 8.61 -7.96
C PRO A 101 -0.45 8.19 -6.65
N ARG A 102 -0.61 6.87 -6.46
CA ARG A 102 -1.27 6.29 -5.29
C ARG A 102 -0.32 5.58 -4.34
N HIS A 103 0.96 5.49 -4.70
CA HIS A 103 1.92 4.60 -4.05
C HIS A 103 3.30 5.27 -3.92
N GLY A 104 4.16 4.69 -3.08
CA GLY A 104 5.54 5.13 -2.94
C GLY A 104 6.46 4.39 -3.90
N SER A 105 7.60 3.93 -3.38
CA SER A 105 8.53 3.05 -4.10
C SER A 105 7.92 1.70 -4.48
N ASP A 106 6.94 1.23 -3.72
CA ASP A 106 6.33 -0.09 -3.86
C ASP A 106 4.92 0.03 -4.43
N VAL A 107 4.75 -0.47 -5.66
CA VAL A 107 3.53 -0.32 -6.44
C VAL A 107 2.93 -1.70 -6.69
N PRO A 108 1.74 -2.01 -6.14
CA PRO A 108 1.05 -3.25 -6.46
C PRO A 108 0.78 -3.34 -7.96
N VAL A 109 1.14 -4.47 -8.58
CA VAL A 109 0.94 -4.75 -10.00
C VAL A 109 -0.32 -5.60 -10.15
N PRO A 110 -1.40 -5.08 -10.76
CA PRO A 110 -2.55 -5.90 -11.11
C PRO A 110 -2.15 -7.03 -12.07
N ASP A 111 -2.75 -8.21 -11.94
CA ASP A 111 -2.41 -9.40 -12.72
C ASP A 111 -2.32 -9.12 -14.24
N ARG A 112 -3.23 -8.29 -14.78
CA ARG A 112 -3.26 -7.89 -16.20
C ARG A 112 -2.04 -7.09 -16.68
N LEU A 113 -1.23 -6.55 -15.77
CA LEU A 113 -0.06 -5.72 -16.04
C LEU A 113 1.26 -6.43 -15.71
N VAL A 114 1.22 -7.68 -15.24
CA VAL A 114 2.44 -8.41 -14.84
C VAL A 114 3.43 -8.53 -15.99
N ASP A 115 2.98 -8.90 -17.19
CA ASP A 115 3.88 -9.02 -18.37
C ASP A 115 4.54 -7.69 -18.73
N ALA A 116 3.77 -6.58 -18.70
CA ALA A 116 4.29 -5.24 -18.93
C ALA A 116 5.29 -4.82 -17.82
N ALA A 117 5.04 -5.22 -16.58
CA ALA A 117 5.95 -4.94 -15.48
C ALA A 117 7.27 -5.72 -15.58
N VAL A 118 7.20 -6.99 -16.01
CA VAL A 118 8.37 -7.81 -16.33
C VAL A 118 9.17 -7.15 -17.46
N GLU A 119 8.51 -6.68 -18.51
CA GLU A 119 9.16 -5.97 -19.61
C GLU A 119 9.83 -4.68 -19.14
N ALA A 120 9.14 -3.87 -18.33
CA ALA A 120 9.69 -2.63 -17.78
C ALA A 120 10.94 -2.87 -16.92
N VAL A 121 10.95 -3.94 -16.12
CA VAL A 121 12.12 -4.36 -15.34
C VAL A 121 13.26 -4.81 -16.26
N ALA A 122 12.98 -5.66 -17.25
CA ALA A 122 13.98 -6.17 -18.18
C ALA A 122 14.64 -5.06 -19.00
N LEU A 123 13.87 -4.03 -19.37
CA LEU A 123 14.35 -2.87 -20.12
C LEU A 123 14.94 -1.78 -19.23
N CYS A 124 14.96 -1.94 -17.91
CA CYS A 124 15.54 -0.96 -16.98
C CYS A 124 17.08 -1.10 -16.95
N PRO A 125 17.84 -0.23 -17.64
CA PRO A 125 19.28 -0.41 -17.80
C PRO A 125 20.07 -0.19 -16.49
N ARG A 126 19.43 0.44 -15.49
CA ARG A 126 20.05 0.80 -14.22
C ARG A 126 19.64 -0.11 -13.07
N LEU A 127 18.78 -1.10 -13.33
CA LEU A 127 18.18 -1.93 -12.29
C LEU A 127 17.53 -1.07 -11.19
N ALA A 128 16.91 0.04 -11.60
CA ALA A 128 16.12 0.91 -10.75
C ALA A 128 14.70 0.34 -10.56
N LEU A 129 14.31 -0.67 -11.34
CA LEU A 129 13.06 -1.39 -11.19
C LEU A 129 13.35 -2.84 -10.83
N SER A 130 12.55 -3.41 -9.94
CA SER A 130 12.54 -4.85 -9.64
C SER A 130 11.14 -5.30 -9.28
N LEU A 131 10.77 -6.53 -9.65
CA LEU A 131 9.57 -7.17 -9.13
C LEU A 131 9.88 -7.87 -7.82
N LEU A 132 9.17 -7.49 -6.77
CA LEU A 132 9.07 -8.21 -5.52
C LEU A 132 7.87 -9.14 -5.66
N GLN A 133 8.16 -10.41 -5.92
CA GLN A 133 7.15 -11.46 -5.81
C GLN A 133 7.10 -11.91 -4.35
N ASP A 134 5.90 -12.07 -3.80
CA ASP A 134 5.77 -12.80 -2.53
C ASP A 134 5.96 -14.29 -2.86
N GLN A 135 7.13 -14.83 -2.53
CA GLN A 135 7.53 -16.18 -2.89
C GLN A 135 6.74 -17.21 -2.07
N GLY A 136 5.50 -17.49 -2.50
CA GLY A 136 4.72 -18.68 -2.16
C GLY A 136 4.95 -19.86 -3.13
N ARG A 137 5.89 -19.74 -4.09
CA ARG A 137 6.16 -20.79 -5.07
C ARG A 137 7.16 -21.81 -4.52
N PRO A 138 6.80 -23.10 -4.35
CA PRO A 138 7.83 -24.13 -4.32
C PRO A 138 8.51 -24.12 -5.70
N GLY A 139 9.80 -23.74 -5.73
CA GLY A 139 10.65 -23.89 -6.90
C GLY A 139 10.74 -25.36 -7.35
N PRO A 140 11.14 -25.63 -8.61
CA PRO A 140 11.15 -26.97 -9.18
C PRO A 140 11.99 -27.98 -8.40
#